data_AF-A0A7V9PNE9-F1
#
_entry.id   AF-A0A7V9PNE9-F1
#
_cell.length_a   1.000
_cell.length_b   1.000
_cell.length_c   1.000
_cell.angle_alpha   90.00
_cell.angle_beta   90.00
_cell.angle_gamma   90.00
#
_symmetry.space_group_name_H-M   'P 1'
#
loop_
_entity.id
_entity.type
_entity.pdbx_description
1 polymer ?
#
loop_
_entity_poly.entity_id
_entity_poly.type
_entity_poly.pdbx_seq_one_letter_code
_entity_poly.pdbx_strand_id
1 'polypeptide(L)' 'MIVDCAHYRGGERQREKPLTLAEAEERLGQGYVWVGLADPSREELAEAQARFCLHPLAVEDA' A
#
# COMPACT_ATOMS: atom_id res chain seq x y z
N MET A 1 -9.34 6.79 -3.19
CA MET A 1 -9.29 5.67 -4.15
C MET A 1 -7.87 5.14 -4.29
N ILE A 2 -7.68 3.81 -4.24
CA ILE A 2 -6.37 3.19 -4.59
C ILE A 2 -6.15 3.30 -6.10
N VAL A 3 -5.09 4.02 -6.49
CA VAL A 3 -4.72 4.22 -7.90
C VAL A 3 -3.63 3.26 -8.37
N ASP A 4 -2.73 2.85 -7.47
CA ASP A 4 -1.76 1.80 -7.75
C ASP A 4 -1.37 1.09 -6.46
N CYS A 5 -1.04 -0.19 -6.56
CA CYS A 5 -0.50 -0.94 -5.45
C CYS A 5 0.40 -2.04 -6.02
N ALA A 6 1.67 -2.04 -5.64
CA ALA A 6 2.68 -2.83 -6.32
C ALA A 6 3.75 -3.33 -5.36
N HIS A 7 4.13 -4.60 -5.51
CA HIS A 7 5.25 -5.17 -4.76
C HIS A 7 6.53 -5.07 -5.58
N TYR A 8 7.58 -4.55 -4.96
CA TYR A 8 8.92 -4.41 -5.52
C TYR A 8 9.90 -5.30 -4.76
N ARG A 9 10.73 -6.05 -5.49
CA ARG A 9 11.80 -6.88 -4.93
C ARG A 9 13.06 -6.67 -5.77
N GLY A 10 14.19 -6.38 -5.12
CA GLY A 10 15.44 -6.08 -5.81
C GLY A 10 15.39 -4.84 -6.71
N GLY A 11 14.45 -3.91 -6.45
CA GLY A 11 14.22 -2.73 -7.29
C GLY A 11 13.26 -2.96 -8.46
N GLU A 12 12.77 -4.18 -8.67
CA GLU A 12 11.90 -4.52 -9.80
C GLU A 12 10.46 -4.78 -9.35
N ARG A 13 9.50 -4.25 -10.11
CA ARG A 13 8.07 -4.48 -9.91
C ARG A 13 7.73 -5.94 -10.24
N GLN A 14 7.16 -6.67 -9.29
CA GLN A 14 6.94 -8.12 -9.44
C GLN A 14 5.68 -8.47 -10.26
N ARG A 15 4.78 -7.50 -10.53
CA ARG A 15 3.56 -7.69 -11.34
C ARG A 15 3.17 -6.42 -12.09
N GLU A 16 2.71 -6.57 -13.32
CA GLU A 16 2.22 -5.44 -14.14
C GLU A 16 0.87 -4.89 -13.65
N LYS A 17 -0.01 -5.75 -13.13
CA LYS A 17 -1.31 -5.32 -12.60
C LYS A 17 -1.20 -4.82 -11.15
N PRO A 18 -2.00 -3.82 -10.76
CA PRO A 18 -2.13 -3.41 -9.36
C PRO A 18 -2.59 -4.58 -8.48
N LEU A 19 -2.03 -4.67 -7.29
CA LEU A 19 -2.42 -5.57 -6.22
C LEU A 19 -3.56 -4.95 -5.40
N THR A 20 -4.35 -5.78 -4.75
CA THR A 20 -5.17 -5.33 -3.62
C THR A 20 -4.28 -5.07 -2.39
N LEU A 21 -4.78 -4.31 -1.40
CA LEU A 21 -4.03 -4.09 -0.15
C LEU A 21 -3.76 -5.41 0.58
N ALA A 22 -4.70 -6.36 0.54
CA ALA A 22 -4.53 -7.68 1.13
C ALA A 22 -3.43 -8.50 0.46
N GLU A 23 -3.39 -8.54 -0.88
CA GLU A 23 -2.33 -9.24 -1.61
C GLU A 23 -0.95 -8.62 -1.37
N ALA A 24 -0.92 -7.30 -1.17
CA ALA A 24 0.31 -6.59 -0.87
C ALA A 24 0.79 -6.84 0.56
N GLU A 25 -0.13 -6.91 1.53
CA GLU A 25 0.15 -7.28 2.93
C GLU A 25 0.82 -8.66 3.02
N GLU A 26 0.32 -9.66 2.29
CA GLU A 26 0.92 -11.02 2.25
C GLU A 26 2.36 -11.05 1.72
N ARG A 27 2.80 -10.00 1.03
CA ARG A 27 4.13 -9.89 0.41
C ARG A 27 5.10 -9.06 1.23
N LEU A 28 4.65 -8.51 2.36
CA LEU A 28 5.51 -7.81 3.31
C LEU A 28 6.64 -8.74 3.79
N GLY A 29 7.86 -8.21 3.83
CA GLY A 29 9.07 -8.94 4.24
C GLY A 29 9.92 -9.50 3.10
N GLN A 30 9.49 -9.43 1.83
CA GLN A 30 10.29 -9.84 0.66
C GLN A 30 10.56 -8.70 -0.33
N GLY A 31 10.79 -7.49 0.20
CA GLY A 31 10.94 -6.28 -0.60
C GLY A 31 10.18 -5.12 0.03
N TYR A 32 9.61 -4.25 -0.79
CA TYR A 32 8.73 -3.17 -0.33
C TYR A 32 7.47 -3.11 -1.19
N VAL A 33 6.39 -2.62 -0.60
CA VAL A 33 5.13 -2.36 -1.28
C VAL A 33 5.01 -0.86 -1.51
N TRP A 34 4.66 -0.47 -2.74
CA TRP A 34 4.23 0.87 -3.08
C TRP A 34 2.70 0.90 -3.12
N VAL A 35 2.07 1.82 -2.38
CA VAL A 35 0.62 2.07 -2.44
C VAL A 35 0.41 3.52 -2.82
N GLY A 36 -0.21 3.75 -3.97
CA GLY A 36 -0.66 5.05 -4.43
C GLY A 36 -2.13 5.24 -4.11
N LEU A 37 -2.43 6.28 -3.34
CA LEU A 37 -3.79 6.71 -3.02
C LEU A 37 -4.03 8.09 -3.66
N ALA A 38 -5.18 8.27 -4.29
CA ALA A 38 -5.63 9.57 -4.80
C ALA A 38 -6.97 9.92 -4.17
N ASP A 39 -7.03 11.09 -3.54
CA ASP A 39 -8.19 11.58 -2.76
C ASP A 39 -8.84 10.44 -1.94
N PRO A 40 -8.07 9.76 -1.07
CA PRO A 40 -8.59 8.61 -0.34
C PRO A 40 -9.63 9.01 0.69
N SER A 41 -10.66 8.18 0.83
CA SER A 41 -11.57 8.35 1.96
C SER A 41 -10.86 8.04 3.28
N ARG A 42 -11.42 8.54 4.40
CA ARG A 42 -10.91 8.20 5.73
C ARG A 42 -10.91 6.69 5.99
N GLU A 43 -11.85 5.96 5.42
CA GLU A 43 -11.95 4.51 5.55
C GLU A 43 -10.82 3.82 4.78
N GLU A 44 -10.52 4.24 3.55
CA GLU A 44 -9.39 3.70 2.77
C GLU A 44 -8.04 3.98 3.44
N LEU A 45 -7.87 5.17 4.02
CA LEU A 45 -6.69 5.53 4.80
C LEU A 45 -6.55 4.68 6.07
N ALA A 46 -7.64 4.52 6.83
CA ALA A 46 -7.65 3.66 8.02
C ALA A 46 -7.39 2.19 7.68
N GLU A 47 -7.88 1.74 6.52
CA GLU A 47 -7.65 0.41 5.99
C GLU A 47 -6.16 0.16 5.68
N ALA A 48 -5.52 1.11 4.99
CA ALA A 48 -4.09 1.07 4.71
C ALA A 48 -3.26 1.15 6.01
N GLN A 49 -3.67 2.00 6.96
CA GLN A 49 -3.02 2.11 8.27
C GLN A 49 -2.98 0.78 9.01
N ALA A 50 -4.14 0.11 9.10
CA ALA A 50 -4.29 -1.14 9.82
C ALA A 50 -3.47 -2.28 9.18
N ARG A 51 -3.51 -2.39 7.85
CA ARG A 51 -2.83 -3.48 7.11
C ARG A 51 -1.32 -3.34 7.04
N PHE A 52 -0.83 -2.11 6.90
CA PHE A 52 0.61 -1.85 6.78
C PHE A 52 1.24 -1.37 8.09
N CYS A 53 0.49 -1.39 9.19
CA CYS A 53 0.90 -0.89 10.50
C CYS A 53 1.52 0.51 10.42
N LEU A 54 0.92 1.40 9.60
CA LEU A 54 1.44 2.74 9.40
C LEU A 54 1.28 3.56 10.68
N HIS A 55 2.28 4.37 10.98
CA HIS A 55 2.19 5.32 12.08
C HIS A 55 1.04 6.32 11.82
N PRO A 56 0.28 6.76 12.84
CA PRO A 56 -0.81 7.72 12.67
C PRO A 56 -0.45 8.97 11.86
N LEU A 57 0.72 9.54 12.13
CA LEU A 57 1.26 10.69 11.39
C LEU A 57 1.42 10.46 9.88
N ALA A 58 1.67 9.22 9.44
CA ALA A 58 1.79 8.90 8.01
C ALA A 58 0.44 8.96 7.26
N VAL A 59 -0.66 9.02 8.00
CA VAL A 59 -2.03 9.12 7.48
C VAL A 59 -2.61 10.52 7.65
N GLU A 60 -2.22 11.24 8.71
CA GLU A 60 -2.71 12.60 8.96
C GLU A 60 -2.20 13.64 7.95
N ASP A 61 -1.03 13.41 7.34
CA ASP A 61 -0.42 14.29 6.34
C ASP A 61 -0.74 13.90 4.87
N ALA A 62 -1.54 12.86 4.64
CA ALA A 62 -1.78 12.23 3.34
C ALA A 62 -3.01 12.78 2.58
#